data_AF-A0A415H885-F1
#
_entry.id   AF-A0A415H885-F1
#
_cell.length_a   1.000
_cell.length_b   1.000
_cell.length_c   1.000
_cell.angle_alpha   90.00
_cell.angle_beta   90.00
_cell.angle_gamma   90.00
#
_symmetry.space_group_name_H-M   'P 1'
#
loop_
_entity.id
_entity.type
_entity.pdbx_description
1 polymer ?
#
loop_
_entity_poly.entity_id
_entity_poly.type
_entity_poly.pdbx_seq_one_letter_code
_entity_poly.pdbx_strand_id
1 'polypeptide(L)'
;MDQVVPIRQPIMLYSIWKQKKRGYTSGTRQQMVLEIEHFFPCTVAKAKKISPLIRRYCEKSEQEKLRQFLVKQEINYRSRIKAYQNREKKTEDESEKRELQRCIRECERMLRRIGRNMEILIEEGTE
;
A
#
# COMPACT_ATOMS: atom_id res chain seq x y z
N MET A 1 -13.39 -11.51 -1.25
CA MET A 1 -12.24 -12.25 -1.83
C MET A 1 -11.00 -11.50 -1.39
N ASP A 2 -10.42 -11.89 -0.26
CA ASP A 2 -9.27 -11.21 0.34
C ASP A 2 -8.00 -11.50 -0.48
N GLN A 3 -7.30 -10.46 -0.94
CA GLN A 3 -6.08 -10.60 -1.74
C GLN A 3 -4.86 -10.77 -0.83
N VAL A 4 -4.34 -12.00 -0.82
CA VAL A 4 -3.28 -12.44 0.08
C VAL A 4 -2.01 -12.76 -0.73
N VAL A 5 -0.87 -12.20 -0.34
CA VAL A 5 0.44 -12.52 -0.94
C VAL A 5 1.27 -13.38 0.02
N PRO A 6 1.52 -14.66 -0.30
CA PRO A 6 2.46 -15.49 0.45
C PRO A 6 3.92 -15.07 0.20
N ILE A 7 4.67 -14.92 1.28
CA ILE A 7 6.12 -14.71 1.34
C ILE A 7 6.75 -16.00 1.87
N ARG A 8 7.55 -16.69 1.05
CA ARG A 8 8.20 -17.95 1.44
C ARG A 8 9.49 -17.69 2.24
N GLN A 9 9.38 -17.89 3.57
CA GLN A 9 10.41 -17.97 4.63
C GLN A 9 11.30 -16.73 4.92
N PRO A 10 11.26 -16.20 6.17
CA PRO A 10 12.26 -15.28 6.71
C PRO A 10 12.93 -15.83 7.98
N ILE A 11 14.27 -15.85 8.06
CA ILE A 11 14.95 -16.08 9.36
C ILE A 11 15.18 -14.77 10.14
N MET A 12 15.07 -13.60 9.53
CA MET A 12 15.42 -12.34 10.22
C MET A 12 14.39 -11.27 9.97
N LEU A 13 13.32 -11.17 10.79
CA LEU A 13 12.52 -9.94 11.01
C LEU A 13 11.41 -10.13 12.05
N TYR A 14 11.69 -10.86 13.14
CA TYR A 14 10.71 -11.11 14.22
C TYR A 14 10.32 -9.85 15.02
N SER A 15 10.93 -8.69 14.75
CA SER A 15 10.75 -7.46 15.53
C SER A 15 9.83 -6.40 14.89
N ILE A 16 9.29 -6.62 13.68
CA ILE A 16 8.42 -5.60 13.00
C ILE A 16 6.93 -5.97 12.99
N TRP A 17 6.59 -7.23 13.25
CA TRP A 17 5.23 -7.76 13.06
C TRP A 17 4.62 -8.26 14.37
N LYS A 18 4.05 -7.35 15.15
CA LYS A 18 3.14 -7.70 16.25
C LYS A 18 1.80 -7.04 15.97
N GLN A 19 0.90 -7.77 15.30
CA GLN A 19 -0.56 -7.78 15.52
C GLN A 19 -1.20 -8.83 14.59
N LYS A 20 -1.97 -9.74 15.21
CA LYS A 20 -2.73 -10.89 14.64
C LYS A 20 -1.92 -12.09 14.13
N LYS A 21 -1.44 -12.89 15.08
CA LYS A 21 -1.32 -14.35 14.89
C LYS A 21 -2.73 -14.94 14.66
N ARG A 22 -2.99 -15.49 13.48
CA ARG A 22 -3.86 -16.66 13.33
C ARG A 22 -3.01 -17.71 12.64
N GLY A 23 -2.59 -18.71 13.41
CA GLY A 23 -1.75 -19.79 12.93
C GLY A 23 -2.53 -20.77 12.08
N TYR A 24 -1.82 -21.47 11.21
CA TYR A 24 -2.10 -22.86 10.89
C TYR A 24 -0.77 -23.61 10.76
N THR A 25 -0.56 -24.55 11.68
CA THR A 25 0.57 -25.48 11.69
C THR A 25 0.09 -26.84 11.17
N SER A 26 0.65 -27.29 10.05
CA SER A 26 0.90 -28.69 9.72
C SER A 26 1.74 -28.74 8.43
N GLY A 27 2.99 -29.25 8.50
CA GLY A 27 3.86 -29.49 7.34
C GLY A 27 4.90 -28.40 7.00
N THR A 28 5.99 -28.36 7.75
CA THR A 28 7.39 -27.93 7.42
C THR A 28 7.70 -26.69 6.55
N ARG A 29 6.76 -25.77 6.25
CA ARG A 29 7.08 -24.45 5.66
C ARG A 29 6.28 -23.32 6.32
N GLN A 30 6.90 -22.61 7.26
CA GLN A 30 6.34 -21.35 7.77
C GLN A 30 6.33 -20.32 6.63
N GLN A 31 5.14 -19.99 6.15
CA GLN A 31 4.92 -18.91 5.18
C GLN A 31 4.52 -17.65 5.94
N MET A 32 5.15 -16.53 5.61
CA MET A 32 4.71 -15.22 6.07
C MET A 32 3.70 -14.71 5.06
N VAL A 33 2.59 -14.15 5.52
CA VAL A 33 1.49 -13.76 4.64
C VAL A 33 1.26 -12.26 4.76
N LEU A 34 1.26 -11.55 3.63
CA LEU A 34 1.02 -10.11 3.58
C LEU A 34 -0.32 -9.83 2.90
N GLU A 35 -1.26 -9.26 3.65
CA GLU A 35 -2.52 -8.77 3.10
C GLU A 35 -2.31 -7.41 2.43
N ILE A 36 -2.48 -7.34 1.11
CA ILE A 36 -2.16 -6.13 0.34
C ILE A 36 -3.03 -4.96 0.80
N GLU A 37 -4.34 -5.18 0.94
CA GLU A 37 -5.32 -4.12 1.17
C GLU A 37 -5.16 -3.42 2.52
N HIS A 38 -4.73 -4.15 3.53
CA HIS A 38 -4.52 -3.62 4.89
C HIS A 38 -3.12 -3.05 5.08
N PHE A 39 -2.14 -3.55 4.33
CA PHE A 39 -0.76 -3.14 4.49
C PHE A 39 -0.39 -1.93 3.62
N PHE A 40 -0.94 -1.86 2.40
CA PHE A 40 -0.60 -0.83 1.44
C PHE A 40 -1.71 0.23 1.29
N PRO A 41 -1.34 1.51 1.13
CA PRO A 41 0.03 2.04 1.06
C PRO A 41 0.70 2.13 2.44
N CYS A 42 1.94 1.62 2.54
CA CYS A 42 2.73 1.66 3.76
C CYS A 42 3.67 2.89 3.79
N THR A 43 4.31 3.13 4.94
CA THR A 43 5.34 4.18 5.07
C THR A 43 6.61 3.82 4.28
N VAL A 44 7.35 4.81 3.79
CA VAL A 44 8.65 4.62 3.08
C VAL A 44 9.61 3.69 3.84
N ALA A 45 9.75 3.85 5.16
CA ALA A 45 10.60 2.99 5.97
C ALA A 45 10.18 1.51 5.95
N LYS A 46 8.87 1.24 5.92
CA LYS A 46 8.33 -0.12 5.77
C LYS A 46 8.56 -0.63 4.35
N ALA A 47 8.27 0.18 3.33
CA ALA A 47 8.49 -0.15 1.93
C ALA A 47 9.94 -0.58 1.65
N LYS A 48 10.91 0.19 2.14
CA LYS A 48 12.35 -0.13 1.99
C LYS A 48 12.73 -1.47 2.63
N LYS A 49 12.10 -1.83 3.75
CA LYS A 49 12.39 -3.09 4.46
C LYS A 49 11.78 -4.31 3.74
N ILE A 50 10.57 -4.16 3.21
CA ILE A 50 9.86 -5.29 2.59
C ILE A 50 10.16 -5.45 1.11
N SER A 51 10.60 -4.39 0.41
CA SER A 51 10.87 -4.43 -1.02
C SER A 51 11.85 -5.56 -1.40
N PRO A 52 13.00 -5.73 -0.73
CA PRO A 52 13.89 -6.86 -1.01
C PRO A 52 13.24 -8.23 -0.77
N LEU A 53 12.35 -8.33 0.22
CA LEU A 53 11.64 -9.59 0.52
C LEU A 53 10.61 -9.91 -0.55
N ILE A 54 9.85 -8.91 -1.01
CA ILE A 54 8.86 -9.07 -2.08
C ILE A 54 9.56 -9.50 -3.36
N ARG A 55 10.66 -8.83 -3.75
CA ARG A 55 11.41 -9.18 -4.95
C ARG A 55 12.00 -10.58 -4.90
N ARG A 56 12.50 -11.01 -3.73
CA ARG A 56 13.17 -12.30 -3.55
C ARG A 56 12.22 -13.48 -3.41
N TYR A 57 11.06 -13.28 -2.78
CA TYR A 57 10.22 -14.39 -2.33
C TYR A 57 8.81 -14.40 -2.91
N CYS A 58 8.33 -13.32 -3.52
CA CYS A 58 7.02 -13.29 -4.18
C CYS A 58 7.19 -13.61 -5.66
N GLU A 59 6.23 -14.35 -6.22
CA GLU A 59 6.19 -14.64 -7.64
C GLU A 59 5.93 -13.37 -8.46
N LYS A 60 6.37 -13.34 -9.72
CA LYS A 60 6.11 -12.20 -10.62
C LYS A 60 4.61 -11.86 -10.71
N SER A 61 3.75 -12.88 -10.67
CA SER A 61 2.29 -12.73 -10.68
C SER A 61 1.76 -11.98 -9.45
N GLU A 62 2.39 -12.16 -8.30
CA GLU A 62 2.01 -11.51 -7.03
C GLU A 62 2.55 -10.08 -6.95
N GLN A 63 3.75 -9.87 -7.46
CA GLN A 63 4.33 -8.53 -7.63
C GLN A 63 3.46 -7.68 -8.56
N GLU A 64 2.97 -8.26 -9.66
CA GLU A 64 2.04 -7.57 -10.57
C GLU A 64 0.69 -7.27 -9.91
N LYS A 65 0.14 -8.17 -9.08
CA LYS A 65 -1.08 -7.87 -8.30
C LYS A 65 -0.88 -6.68 -7.37
N LEU A 66 0.25 -6.62 -6.67
CA LEU A 66 0.60 -5.48 -5.81
C LEU A 66 0.72 -4.18 -6.62
N ARG A 67 1.37 -4.23 -7.79
CA ARG A 67 1.47 -3.11 -8.71
C ARG A 67 0.09 -2.62 -9.16
N GLN A 68 -0.77 -3.52 -9.63
CA GLN A 68 -2.13 -3.19 -10.06
C GLN A 68 -2.96 -2.60 -8.93
N PHE A 69 -2.82 -3.13 -7.72
CA PHE A 69 -3.47 -2.56 -6.53
C PHE A 69 -3.03 -1.12 -6.28
N LEU A 70 -1.72 -0.84 -6.28
CA LEU A 70 -1.18 0.51 -6.06
C LEU A 70 -1.65 1.49 -7.15
N VAL A 71 -1.64 1.08 -8.42
CA VAL A 71 -2.16 1.89 -9.55
C VAL A 71 -3.66 2.17 -9.37
N LYS A 72 -4.46 1.16 -9.01
CA LYS A 72 -5.90 1.34 -8.75
C LYS A 72 -6.14 2.34 -7.62
N GLN A 73 -5.37 2.25 -6.54
CA GLN A 73 -5.45 3.20 -5.43
C GLN A 73 -5.05 4.61 -5.87
N GLU A 74 -4.00 4.75 -6.68
CA GLU A 74 -3.59 6.04 -7.23
C GLU A 74 -4.73 6.70 -8.03
N ILE A 75 -5.35 5.95 -8.96
CA ILE A 75 -6.49 6.43 -9.76
C ILE A 75 -7.65 6.83 -8.84
N ASN A 76 -7.97 6.02 -7.82
CA ASN A 76 -9.05 6.32 -6.88
C ASN A 76 -8.83 7.65 -6.15
N TYR A 77 -7.64 7.86 -5.57
CA TYR A 77 -7.33 9.09 -4.85
C TYR A 77 -7.28 10.31 -5.77
N ARG A 78 -6.75 10.19 -7.00
CA ARG A 78 -6.80 11.26 -8.00
C ARG A 78 -8.23 11.67 -8.32
N SER A 79 -9.13 10.69 -8.53
CA SER A 79 -10.56 10.94 -8.75
C SER A 79 -11.23 11.62 -7.56
N ARG A 80 -10.91 11.22 -6.32
CA ARG A 80 -11.43 11.85 -5.10
C ARG A 80 -10.99 13.30 -4.98
N ILE A 81 -9.71 13.60 -5.22
CA ILE A 81 -9.20 14.98 -5.21
C ILE A 81 -9.96 15.83 -6.22
N LYS A 82 -10.12 15.36 -7.46
CA LYS A 82 -10.88 16.07 -8.49
C LYS A 82 -12.34 16.31 -8.06
N ALA A 83 -12.98 15.33 -7.43
CA ALA A 83 -14.34 15.46 -6.92
C ALA A 83 -14.44 16.50 -5.79
N TYR A 84 -13.50 16.50 -4.83
CA TYR A 84 -13.47 17.49 -3.75
C TYR A 84 -13.18 18.90 -4.28
N GLN A 85 -12.23 19.06 -5.20
CA GLN A 85 -11.96 20.35 -5.84
C GLN A 85 -13.18 20.89 -6.61
N ASN A 86 -13.93 20.01 -7.27
CA ASN A 86 -15.15 20.42 -7.97
C ASN A 86 -16.28 20.83 -7.01
N ARG A 87 -16.37 20.21 -5.83
CA ARG A 87 -17.33 20.62 -4.78
C ARG A 87 -16.91 21.92 -4.10
N GLU A 88 -15.62 22.06 -3.81
CA GLU A 88 -15.04 23.25 -3.18
C GLU A 88 -15.32 24.52 -4.01
N LYS A 89 -15.25 24.41 -5.34
CA LYS A 89 -15.57 25.53 -6.25
C LYS A 89 -17.05 25.91 -6.29
N LYS A 90 -17.94 25.03 -5.84
CA LYS A 90 -19.40 25.20 -5.92
C LYS A 90 -20.04 25.58 -4.59
N THR A 91 -19.36 25.32 -3.48
CA THR A 91 -19.89 25.63 -2.15
C THR A 91 -19.60 27.08 -1.77
N GLU A 92 -20.60 27.72 -1.19
CA GLU A 92 -20.47 29.05 -0.56
C GLU A 92 -20.26 28.93 0.96
N ASP A 93 -20.39 27.72 1.51
CA ASP A 93 -20.15 27.45 2.92
C ASP A 93 -18.64 27.36 3.20
N GLU A 94 -18.13 28.35 3.93
CA GLU A 94 -16.72 28.42 4.32
C GLU A 94 -16.29 27.28 5.27
N SER A 95 -17.21 26.70 6.04
CA SER A 95 -16.93 25.51 6.85
C SER A 95 -16.72 24.29 5.96
N GLU A 96 -17.66 24.02 5.04
CA GLU A 96 -17.56 22.91 4.08
C GLU A 96 -16.29 23.04 3.23
N LYS A 97 -15.97 24.25 2.77
CA LYS A 97 -14.75 24.54 2.01
C LYS A 97 -13.48 24.16 2.77
N ARG A 98 -13.38 24.52 4.07
CA ARG A 98 -12.24 24.14 4.92
C ARG A 98 -12.13 22.63 5.09
N GLU A 99 -13.26 21.93 5.24
CA GLU A 99 -13.30 20.47 5.31
C GLU A 99 -12.83 19.82 4.02
N LEU A 100 -13.34 20.27 2.87
CA LEU A 100 -12.94 19.79 1.55
C LEU A 100 -11.44 19.99 1.30
N GLN A 101 -10.89 21.16 1.65
CA GLN A 101 -9.46 21.43 1.58
C GLN A 101 -8.64 20.47 2.47
N ARG A 102 -9.14 20.16 3.68
CA ARG A 102 -8.50 19.17 4.54
C ARG A 102 -8.52 17.79 3.88
N CYS A 103 -9.64 17.36 3.34
CA CYS A 103 -9.76 16.08 2.63
C CYS A 103 -8.84 16.00 1.40
N ILE A 104 -8.70 17.08 0.63
CA ILE A 104 -7.76 17.18 -0.50
C ILE A 104 -6.33 16.97 0.00
N ARG A 105 -5.90 17.73 1.01
CA ARG A 105 -4.54 17.60 1.59
C ARG A 105 -4.25 16.20 2.10
N GLU A 106 -5.23 15.55 2.71
CA GLU A 106 -5.10 14.16 3.16
C GLU A 106 -4.97 13.19 1.98
N CYS A 107 -5.78 13.34 0.93
CA CYS A 107 -5.69 12.53 -0.28
C CYS A 107 -4.34 12.71 -1.01
N GLU A 108 -3.83 13.95 -1.09
CA GLU A 108 -2.53 14.23 -1.69
C GLU A 108 -1.37 13.59 -0.90
N ARG A 109 -1.43 13.62 0.44
CA ARG A 109 -0.46 12.90 1.28
C ARG A 109 -0.48 11.41 0.97
N MET A 110 -1.67 10.84 0.80
CA MET A 110 -1.81 9.43 0.42
C MET A 110 -1.28 9.13 -0.97
N LEU A 111 -1.55 9.99 -1.96
CA LEU A 111 -0.98 9.86 -3.30
C LEU A 111 0.54 9.90 -3.29
N ARG A 112 1.15 10.84 -2.57
CA ARG A 112 2.62 10.89 -2.42
C ARG A 112 3.17 9.60 -1.83
N ARG A 113 2.47 9.02 -0.84
CA ARG A 113 2.86 7.74 -0.24
C ARG A 113 2.71 6.55 -1.20
N ILE A 114 1.64 6.53 -2.00
CA ILE A 114 1.44 5.52 -3.04
C ILE A 114 2.55 5.63 -4.09
N GLY A 115 2.85 6.85 -4.57
CA GLY A 115 3.96 7.11 -5.50
C GLY A 115 5.29 6.59 -4.98
N ARG A 116 5.66 6.94 -3.74
CA ARG A 116 6.88 6.41 -3.12
C ARG A 116 6.90 4.89 -2.95
N ASN A 117 5.75 4.28 -2.64
CA ASN A 117 5.67 2.81 -2.57
C ASN A 117 5.85 2.19 -3.95
N MET A 118 5.27 2.78 -5.00
CA MET A 118 5.47 2.32 -6.37
C MET A 118 6.94 2.42 -6.78
N GLU A 119 7.60 3.57 -6.57
CA GLU A 119 9.05 3.72 -6.80
C GLU A 119 9.85 2.61 -6.09
N ILE A 120 9.64 2.44 -4.78
CA ILE A 120 10.45 1.50 -3.97
C ILE A 120 10.15 0.02 -4.29
N LEU A 121 8.92 -0.31 -4.67
CA LEU A 121 8.48 -1.70 -4.86
C LEU A 121 8.57 -2.13 -6.33
N ILE A 122 8.48 -1.19 -7.28
CA ILE A 122 8.37 -1.46 -8.71
C ILE A 122 9.64 -1.04 -9.47
N GLU A 123 10.36 0.02 -9.09
CA GLU A 123 11.61 0.34 -9.80
C GLU A 123 12.66 -0.74 -9.50
N GLU A 124 12.96 -1.47 -10.58
CA GLU A 124 14.06 -2.40 -10.79
C GLU A 124 15.37 -1.70 -10.40
N GLY A 125 16.31 -2.32 -9.69
CA GLY A 125 16.93 -3.54 -10.18
C GLY A 125 17.74 -3.31 -11.47
N THR A 126 18.08 -2.06 -11.83
CA THR A 126 19.17 -1.78 -12.77
C THR A 126 20.50 -2.05 -12.07
N GLU A 127 20.92 -3.31 -12.08
CA GLU A 127 22.34 -3.68 -12.11
C GLU A 127 22.56 -4.61 -13.31
#